data_AF-A0A853I227-F1
#
_entry.id   AF-A0A853I227-F1
#
_cell.length_a   1.000
_cell.length_b   1.000
_cell.length_c   1.000
_cell.angle_alpha   90.00
_cell.angle_beta   90.00
_cell.angle_gamma   90.00
#
_symmetry.space_group_name_H-M   'P 1'
#
loop_
_entity.id
_entity.type
_entity.pdbx_description
1 polymer ?
#
loop_
_entity_poly.entity_id
_entity_poly.type
_entity_poly.pdbx_seq_one_letter_code
_entity_poly.pdbx_strand_id
1 'polypeptide(L)'
;MKPAAQLNVVLKVNQAKETSAGRYLQECQQQCLHAEQQLQQLFKFQADYQQQATGPHVNIQQLQMMSNFLSQLGQAIEQQQQQLVAVTRQWQQAQQQWQQAHQETRKVEQLQARLAASEQVRLTRREQRLLDEWVMVHQSRQH
;
A
#
# COMPACT_ATOMS: atom_id res chain seq x y z
N MET A 1 -33.27 5.61 10.24
CA MET A 1 -32.00 4.95 10.65
C MET A 1 -31.02 6.02 11.11
N LYS A 2 -30.27 5.82 12.22
CA LYS A 2 -29.39 6.86 12.79
C LYS A 2 -28.18 7.13 11.86
N PRO A 3 -27.84 8.39 11.53
CA PRO A 3 -26.71 8.75 10.66
C PRO A 3 -25.37 8.13 11.08
N ALA A 4 -25.14 8.00 12.39
CA ALA A 4 -23.93 7.39 12.94
C ALA A 4 -23.76 5.90 12.60
N ALA A 5 -24.86 5.15 12.50
CA ALA A 5 -24.81 3.73 12.14
C ALA A 5 -24.44 3.52 10.66
N GLN A 6 -24.90 4.41 9.78
CA GLN A 6 -24.55 4.38 8.36
C GLN A 6 -23.07 4.72 8.14
N LEU A 7 -22.55 5.72 8.84
CA LEU A 7 -21.13 6.09 8.79
C LEU A 7 -20.20 4.98 9.26
N ASN A 8 -20.58 4.23 10.30
CA ASN A 8 -19.84 3.04 10.73
C ASN A 8 -19.74 1.97 9.65
N VAL A 9 -20.81 1.75 8.87
CA VAL A 9 -20.79 0.80 7.75
C VAL A 9 -19.86 1.29 6.65
N VAL A 10 -19.95 2.57 6.28
CA VAL A 10 -19.08 3.18 5.27
C VAL A 10 -17.61 3.11 5.69
N LEU A 11 -17.30 3.39 6.96
CA LEU A 11 -15.95 3.29 7.48
C LEU A 11 -15.40 1.86 7.37
N LYS A 12 -16.18 0.86 7.76
CA LYS A 12 -15.78 -0.55 7.63
C LYS A 12 -15.50 -0.94 6.18
N VAL A 13 -16.31 -0.47 5.23
CA VAL A 13 -16.10 -0.72 3.80
C VAL A 13 -14.80 -0.05 3.33
N ASN A 14 -14.53 1.19 3.73
CA ASN A 14 -13.30 1.89 3.36
C ASN A 14 -12.05 1.23 3.96
N GLN A 15 -12.09 0.84 5.24
CA GLN A 15 -11.00 0.12 5.90
C GLN A 15 -10.73 -1.23 5.23
N ALA A 16 -11.78 -1.96 4.81
CA ALA A 16 -11.61 -3.19 4.05
C ALA A 16 -10.95 -2.96 2.69
N LYS A 17 -11.35 -1.90 1.96
CA LYS A 17 -10.73 -1.52 0.68
C LYS A 17 -9.26 -1.13 0.85
N GLU A 18 -8.95 -0.31 1.86
CA GLU A 18 -7.59 0.10 2.18
C GLU A 18 -6.71 -1.10 2.55
N THR A 19 -7.23 -2.04 3.34
CA THR A 19 -6.53 -3.27 3.71
C THR A 19 -6.22 -4.11 2.46
N SER A 20 -7.20 -4.30 1.58
CA SER A 20 -7.02 -5.04 0.33
C SER A 20 -6.00 -4.36 -0.59
N ALA A 21 -6.08 -3.03 -0.74
CA ALA A 21 -5.10 -2.26 -1.52
C ALA A 21 -3.70 -2.35 -0.92
N GLY A 22 -3.57 -2.37 0.42
CA GLY A 22 -2.30 -2.54 1.11
C GLY A 22 -1.66 -3.91 0.88
N ARG A 23 -2.47 -4.99 0.88
CA ARG A 23 -1.99 -6.34 0.52
C ARG A 23 -1.49 -6.38 -0.92
N TYR A 24 -2.27 -5.84 -1.85
CA TYR A 24 -1.88 -5.79 -3.26
C TYR A 24 -0.60 -4.98 -3.48
N LEU A 25 -0.45 -3.84 -2.80
CA LEU A 25 0.78 -3.04 -2.81
C LEU A 25 1.99 -3.87 -2.34
N GLN A 26 1.85 -4.63 -1.26
CA GLN A 26 2.91 -5.50 -0.75
C GLN A 26 3.26 -6.61 -1.75
N GLU A 27 2.29 -7.23 -2.40
CA GLU A 27 2.51 -8.23 -3.45
C GLU A 27 3.29 -7.63 -4.63
N CYS A 28 2.90 -6.46 -5.13
CA CYS A 28 3.63 -5.76 -6.19
C CYS A 28 5.06 -5.39 -5.78
N GLN A 29 5.25 -4.98 -4.52
CA GLN A 29 6.59 -4.68 -3.99
C GLN A 29 7.48 -5.93 -3.99
N GLN A 30 6.96 -7.08 -3.57
CA GLN A 30 7.70 -8.35 -3.59
C GLN A 30 8.06 -8.78 -5.02
N GLN A 31 7.15 -8.59 -5.97
CA GLN A 31 7.42 -8.87 -7.39
C GLN A 31 8.53 -7.97 -7.95
N CYS A 32 8.54 -6.69 -7.58
CA CYS A 32 9.61 -5.76 -7.97
C CYS A 32 10.96 -6.19 -7.42
N LEU A 33 11.04 -6.49 -6.12
CA LEU A 33 12.27 -6.96 -5.47
C LEU A 33 12.80 -8.26 -6.11
N HIS A 34 11.90 -9.20 -6.39
CA HIS A 34 12.27 -10.46 -7.05
C HIS A 34 12.81 -10.20 -8.47
N ALA A 35 12.15 -9.32 -9.24
CA ALA A 35 12.59 -8.99 -10.58
C ALA A 35 13.98 -8.31 -10.60
N GLU A 36 14.24 -7.42 -9.63
CA GLU A 36 15.55 -6.78 -9.44
C GLU A 36 16.63 -7.80 -9.08
N GLN A 37 16.35 -8.72 -8.14
CA GLN A 37 17.28 -9.77 -7.73
C GLN A 37 17.66 -10.68 -8.90
N GLN A 38 16.69 -11.10 -9.71
CA GLN A 38 16.95 -11.91 -10.90
C GLN A 38 17.82 -11.15 -11.92
N LEU A 39 17.55 -9.86 -12.14
CA LEU A 39 18.36 -9.05 -13.05
C LEU A 39 19.81 -8.91 -12.56
N GLN A 40 20.00 -8.70 -11.25
CA GLN A 40 21.33 -8.66 -10.64
C GLN A 40 22.06 -10.00 -10.79
N GLN A 41 21.37 -11.12 -10.62
CA GLN A 41 21.95 -12.45 -10.83
C GLN A 41 22.39 -12.65 -12.29
N LEU A 42 21.59 -12.23 -13.26
CA LEU A 42 21.95 -12.32 -14.68
C LEU A 42 23.20 -11.49 -15.00
N PHE A 43 23.29 -10.26 -14.49
CA PHE A 43 24.49 -9.42 -14.67
C PHE A 43 25.72 -10.01 -14.00
N LYS A 44 25.58 -10.56 -12.79
CA LYS A 44 26.68 -11.25 -12.11
C LYS A 44 27.15 -12.45 -12.93
N PHE A 45 26.22 -13.27 -13.41
CA PHE A 45 26.54 -14.43 -14.24
C PHE A 45 27.25 -14.01 -15.53
N GLN A 46 26.83 -12.92 -16.16
CA GLN A 46 27.48 -12.36 -17.35
C GLN A 46 28.94 -11.98 -17.05
N ALA A 47 29.19 -11.27 -15.95
CA ALA A 47 30.52 -10.83 -15.56
C ALA A 47 31.43 -12.03 -15.23
N ASP A 48 30.95 -12.98 -14.43
CA ASP A 48 31.69 -14.19 -14.05
C ASP A 48 32.05 -15.02 -15.31
N TYR A 49 31.12 -15.13 -16.26
CA TYR A 49 31.33 -15.84 -17.51
C TYR A 49 32.34 -15.15 -18.43
N GLN A 50 32.29 -13.82 -18.55
CA GLN A 50 33.27 -13.05 -19.33
C GLN A 50 34.70 -13.20 -18.80
N GLN A 51 34.88 -13.30 -17.48
CA GLN A 51 36.20 -13.52 -16.87
C GLN A 51 36.76 -14.92 -17.18
N GLN A 52 35.90 -15.95 -17.21
CA GLN A 52 36.31 -17.32 -17.55
C GLN A 52 36.64 -17.48 -19.03
N ALA A 53 35.96 -16.72 -19.90
CA ALA A 53 36.10 -16.76 -21.35
C ALA A 53 37.44 -16.22 -21.88
N THR A 54 38.19 -15.43 -21.11
CA THR A 54 39.47 -14.82 -21.54
C THR A 54 40.71 -15.70 -21.30
N GLY A 55 40.54 -16.98 -20.98
CA GLY A 55 41.64 -17.92 -20.72
C GLY A 55 42.47 -18.30 -21.96
N PRO A 56 43.75 -18.71 -21.82
CA PRO A 56 44.68 -18.93 -22.94
C PRO A 56 44.41 -20.14 -23.85
N HIS A 57 43.33 -20.93 -23.64
CA HIS A 57 43.09 -22.21 -24.34
C HIS A 57 41.74 -22.29 -25.08
N VAL A 58 41.19 -21.18 -25.58
CA VAL A 58 39.87 -21.18 -26.24
C VAL A 58 39.99 -21.62 -27.71
N ASN A 59 39.35 -22.75 -28.05
CA ASN A 59 39.24 -23.21 -29.45
C ASN A 59 38.03 -22.56 -30.18
N ILE A 60 38.02 -22.56 -31.51
CA ILE A 60 36.97 -21.99 -32.39
C ILE A 60 35.56 -22.53 -32.04
N GLN A 61 35.43 -23.81 -31.72
CA GLN A 61 34.16 -24.39 -31.27
C GLN A 61 33.67 -23.80 -29.94
N GLN A 62 34.60 -23.54 -29.00
CA GLN A 62 34.27 -22.86 -27.74
C GLN A 62 33.87 -21.40 -27.99
N LEU A 63 34.52 -20.69 -28.93
CA LEU A 63 34.14 -19.32 -29.30
C LEU A 63 32.69 -19.25 -29.84
N GLN A 64 32.30 -20.19 -30.70
CA GLN A 64 30.94 -20.25 -31.24
C GLN A 64 29.91 -20.51 -30.14
N MET A 65 30.16 -21.49 -29.27
CA MET A 65 29.31 -21.77 -28.11
C MET A 65 29.19 -20.56 -27.18
N MET A 66 30.30 -19.84 -26.95
CA MET A 66 30.35 -18.58 -26.19
C MET A 66 29.43 -17.52 -26.79
N SER A 67 29.51 -17.30 -28.10
CA SER A 67 28.72 -16.28 -28.79
C SER A 67 27.21 -16.54 -28.70
N ASN A 68 26.80 -17.80 -28.88
CA ASN A 68 25.40 -18.20 -28.77
C ASN A 68 24.88 -18.02 -27.35
N PHE A 69 25.67 -18.42 -26.35
CA PHE A 69 25.30 -18.28 -24.95
C PHE A 69 25.18 -16.80 -24.53
N LEU A 70 26.14 -15.96 -24.92
CA LEU A 70 26.09 -14.51 -24.65
C LEU A 70 24.86 -13.86 -25.31
N SER A 71 24.48 -14.28 -26.51
CA SER A 71 23.27 -13.80 -27.16
C SER A 71 22.00 -14.18 -26.37
N GLN A 72 21.91 -15.42 -25.89
CA GLN A 72 20.76 -15.85 -25.07
C GLN A 72 20.71 -15.12 -23.73
N LEU A 73 21.86 -14.91 -23.10
CA LEU A 73 21.96 -14.15 -21.85
C LEU A 73 21.56 -12.68 -22.05
N GLY A 74 21.99 -12.05 -23.15
CA GLY A 74 21.55 -10.70 -23.52
C GLY A 74 20.03 -10.60 -23.67
N GLN A 75 19.42 -11.54 -24.40
CA GLN A 75 17.96 -11.60 -24.54
C GLN A 75 17.24 -11.78 -23.19
N ALA A 76 17.76 -12.64 -22.31
CA ALA A 76 17.20 -12.84 -20.98
C ALA A 76 17.28 -11.57 -20.11
N ILE A 77 18.40 -10.83 -20.17
CA ILE A 77 18.56 -9.56 -19.47
C ILE A 77 17.58 -8.51 -20.01
N GLU A 78 17.42 -8.40 -21.33
CA GLU A 78 16.45 -7.49 -21.96
C GLU A 78 15.02 -7.79 -21.51
N GLN A 79 14.62 -9.07 -21.53
CA GLN A 79 13.30 -9.51 -21.04
C GLN A 79 13.13 -9.19 -19.56
N GLN A 80 14.14 -9.44 -18.74
CA GLN A 80 14.08 -9.16 -17.30
C GLN A 80 14.00 -7.66 -17.00
N GLN A 81 14.68 -6.82 -17.78
CA GLN A 81 14.55 -5.36 -17.66
C GLN A 81 13.14 -4.88 -18.03
N GLN A 82 12.55 -5.41 -19.10
CA GLN A 82 11.17 -5.10 -19.47
C GLN A 82 10.18 -5.52 -18.39
N GLN A 83 10.39 -6.72 -17.81
CA GLN A 83 9.61 -7.21 -16.69
C GLN A 83 9.73 -6.29 -15.48
N LEU A 84 10.95 -5.87 -15.13
CA LEU A 84 11.19 -4.92 -14.04
C LEU A 84 10.42 -3.62 -14.25
N VAL A 85 10.50 -3.02 -15.44
CA VAL A 85 9.73 -1.81 -15.78
C VAL A 85 8.23 -2.03 -15.61
N ALA A 86 7.70 -3.19 -16.03
CA ALA A 86 6.29 -3.51 -15.90
C ALA A 86 5.85 -3.62 -14.44
N VAL A 87 6.57 -4.38 -13.62
CA VAL A 87 6.23 -4.57 -12.19
C VAL A 87 6.44 -3.29 -11.37
N THR A 88 7.44 -2.47 -11.71
CA THR A 88 7.61 -1.15 -11.07
C THR A 88 6.44 -0.23 -11.36
N ARG A 89 5.92 -0.22 -12.60
CA ARG A 89 4.71 0.55 -12.95
C ARG A 89 3.49 0.05 -12.18
N GLN A 90 3.32 -1.27 -12.06
CA GLN A 90 2.24 -1.86 -11.26
C GLN A 90 2.36 -1.48 -9.78
N TRP A 91 3.55 -1.54 -9.20
CA TRP A 91 3.80 -1.12 -7.83
C TRP A 91 3.44 0.36 -7.59
N GLN A 92 3.82 1.26 -8.51
CA GLN A 92 3.46 2.68 -8.44
C GLN A 92 1.94 2.89 -8.51
N GLN A 93 1.25 2.15 -9.37
CA GLN A 93 -0.22 2.21 -9.47
C GLN A 93 -0.89 1.69 -8.19
N ALA A 94 -0.43 0.55 -7.66
CA ALA A 94 -0.90 -0.01 -6.39
C ALA A 94 -0.68 0.98 -5.22
N GLN A 95 0.45 1.69 -5.22
CA GLN A 95 0.75 2.70 -4.21
C GLN A 95 -0.25 3.86 -4.27
N GLN A 96 -0.55 4.36 -5.48
CA GLN A 96 -1.55 5.42 -5.66
C GLN A 96 -2.94 4.96 -5.22
N GLN A 97 -3.34 3.73 -5.57
CA GLN A 97 -4.63 3.17 -5.15
C GLN A 97 -4.73 3.05 -3.62
N TRP A 98 -3.68 2.56 -2.96
CA TRP A 98 -3.64 2.49 -1.50
C TRP A 98 -3.72 3.89 -0.87
N GLN A 99 -2.97 4.86 -1.39
CA GLN A 99 -3.01 6.24 -0.88
C GLN A 99 -4.41 6.86 -1.01
N GLN A 100 -5.10 6.64 -2.13
CA GLN A 100 -6.47 7.09 -2.33
C GLN A 100 -7.43 6.42 -1.33
N ALA A 101 -7.35 5.10 -1.18
CA ALA A 101 -8.18 4.37 -0.22
C ALA A 101 -7.94 4.86 1.22
N HIS A 102 -6.68 5.07 1.60
CA HIS A 102 -6.30 5.61 2.90
C HIS A 102 -6.89 7.01 3.12
N GLN A 103 -6.78 7.92 2.14
CA GLN A 103 -7.35 9.26 2.24
C GLN A 103 -8.88 9.22 2.43
N GLU A 104 -9.58 8.36 1.70
CA GLU A 104 -11.03 8.18 1.85
C GLU A 104 -11.42 7.61 3.22
N THR A 105 -10.67 6.63 3.75
CA THR A 105 -10.85 6.14 5.13
C THR A 105 -10.70 7.30 6.12
N ARG A 106 -9.61 8.07 6.02
CA ARG A 106 -9.31 9.19 6.93
C ARG A 106 -10.38 10.27 6.92
N LYS A 107 -10.96 10.59 5.75
CA LYS A 107 -12.07 11.55 5.64
C LYS A 107 -13.29 11.08 6.46
N VAL A 108 -13.65 9.81 6.37
CA VAL A 108 -14.80 9.25 7.09
C VAL A 108 -14.51 9.18 8.60
N GLU A 109 -13.31 8.80 9.02
CA GLU A 109 -12.89 8.82 10.42
C GLU A 109 -13.02 10.22 11.04
N GLN A 110 -12.55 11.25 10.32
CA GLN A 110 -12.66 12.63 10.77
C GLN A 110 -14.11 13.09 10.91
N LEU A 111 -14.97 12.74 9.94
CA LEU A 111 -16.39 13.06 10.00
C LEU A 111 -17.06 12.37 11.20
N GLN A 112 -16.76 11.10 11.44
CA GLN A 112 -17.27 10.36 12.58
C GLN A 112 -16.84 10.98 13.91
N ALA A 113 -15.57 11.34 14.05
CA ALA A 113 -15.05 11.98 15.25
C ALA A 113 -15.74 13.33 15.53
N ARG A 114 -15.96 14.14 14.49
CA ARG A 114 -16.71 15.41 14.59
C ARG A 114 -18.15 15.21 15.07
N LEU A 115 -18.84 14.21 14.51
CA LEU A 115 -20.21 13.91 14.92
C LEU A 115 -20.27 13.43 16.37
N ALA A 116 -19.37 12.54 16.78
CA ALA A 116 -19.29 12.06 18.16
C ALA A 116 -19.04 13.22 19.15
N ALA A 117 -18.12 14.13 18.82
CA ALA A 117 -17.86 15.32 19.63
C ALA A 117 -19.10 16.23 19.72
N SER A 118 -19.82 16.43 18.61
CA SER A 118 -21.04 17.25 18.59
C SER A 118 -22.18 16.65 19.42
N GLU A 119 -22.33 15.32 19.39
CA GLU A 119 -23.32 14.63 20.22
C GLU A 119 -22.98 14.73 21.70
N GLN A 120 -21.70 14.57 22.06
CA GLN A 120 -21.24 14.72 23.44
C GLN A 120 -21.55 16.13 23.99
N VAL A 121 -21.24 17.18 23.23
CA VAL A 121 -21.54 18.57 23.61
C VAL A 121 -23.06 18.77 23.79
N ARG A 122 -23.88 18.20 22.90
CA ARG A 122 -25.34 18.28 23.00
C ARG A 122 -25.87 17.58 24.24
N LEU A 123 -25.33 16.41 24.57
CA LEU A 123 -25.72 15.64 25.77
C LEU A 123 -25.34 16.39 27.04
N THR A 124 -24.10 16.88 27.14
CA THR A 124 -23.64 17.65 28.31
C THR A 124 -24.47 18.92 28.52
N ARG A 125 -24.81 19.66 27.44
CA ARG A 125 -25.70 20.84 27.56
C ARG A 125 -27.10 20.46 28.02
N ARG A 126 -27.62 19.30 27.62
CA ARG A 126 -28.94 18.82 28.04
C ARG A 126 -28.92 18.41 29.52
N GLU A 127 -27.87 17.72 29.95
CA GLU A 127 -27.68 17.33 31.36
C GLU A 127 -27.56 18.56 32.27
N GLN A 128 -26.78 19.57 31.87
CA GLN A 128 -26.67 20.84 32.60
C GLN A 128 -28.04 21.51 32.78
N ARG A 129 -28.83 21.64 31.70
CA ARG A 129 -30.19 22.24 31.81
C ARG A 129 -31.09 21.47 32.76
N LEU A 130 -31.08 20.14 32.72
CA LEU A 130 -31.91 19.31 33.61
C LEU A 130 -31.49 19.47 35.08
N LEU A 131 -30.19 19.62 35.36
CA LEU A 131 -29.69 19.90 36.70
C LEU A 131 -30.11 21.29 37.17
N ASP A 132 -29.96 22.31 36.33
CA ASP A 132 -30.36 23.68 36.65
C ASP A 132 -31.87 23.79 36.94
N GLU A 133 -32.71 23.14 36.11
CA GLU A 133 -34.16 23.05 36.32
C GLU A 133 -34.49 22.34 37.64
N TRP A 134 -33.81 21.24 37.95
CA TRP A 134 -34.03 20.50 39.20
C TRP A 134 -33.66 21.34 40.44
N VAL A 135 -32.52 22.04 40.39
CA VAL A 135 -32.09 22.96 41.46
C VAL A 135 -33.12 24.06 41.66
N MET A 136 -33.60 24.69 40.57
CA MET A 136 -34.59 25.76 40.63
C MET A 136 -35.92 25.29 41.24
N VAL A 137 -36.44 24.14 40.79
CA VAL A 137 -37.68 23.55 41.34
C VAL A 137 -37.52 23.23 42.82
N HIS A 138 -36.39 22.68 43.25
CA HIS A 138 -36.16 22.35 44.65
C HIS A 138 -36.09 23.62 45.52
N GLN A 139 -35.42 24.68 45.06
CA GLN A 139 -35.36 25.95 45.77
C GLN A 139 -36.74 26.60 45.92
N SER A 140 -37.57 26.54 44.87
CA SER A 140 -38.94 27.08 44.90
C SER A 140 -39.92 26.34 45.81
N ARG A 141 -39.57 25.14 46.31
CA ARG A 141 -40.39 24.34 47.25
C ARG A 141 -39.97 24.50 48.72
N GLN A 142 -38.83 25.12 48.98
CA GLN A 142 -38.33 25.37 50.34
C GLN A 142 -38.64 26.78 50.88
N HIS A 143 -39.31 27.60 50.07
CA HIS A 143 -39.89 28.89 50.44
C HIS A 143 -41.41 28.79 50.44
#